data_AF-A0A086A244-F1
#
_entry.id   AF-A0A086A244-F1
#
_cell.length_a   1.000
_cell.length_b   1.000
_cell.length_c   1.000
_cell.angle_alpha   90.00
_cell.angle_beta   90.00
_cell.angle_gamma   90.00
#
_symmetry.space_group_name_H-M   'P 1'
#
loop_
_entity.id
_entity.type
_entity.pdbx_description
1 polymer ?
#
loop_
_entity_poly.entity_id
_entity_poly.type
_entity_poly.pdbx_seq_one_letter_code
_entity_poly.pdbx_strand_id
1 'polypeptide(L)'
;MEYSKEFKAALSNFSAVEKDRLIFRLLKKDKLLSKKLYFELIDQETTDDKRNAMEENVQEKVLMACNYIGNQKYFLGIIRKISAEITEHVKITTDKFGDVSLNLLLIDKILEHSEELSRQRFDNVYKLYLYLINKLFKCLVLAKKLDEDYWMEIDELLESLKKNIFTNHYFEKLCVNNSFDFNWLQCENIPDHLDLVIKEIKSQGFLR
;
A
#
# COMPACT_ATOMS: atom_id res chain seq x y z
N MET A 1 4.97 -15.09 23.09
CA MET A 1 4.81 -15.33 24.54
C MET A 1 3.34 -15.17 24.84
N GLU A 2 2.64 -16.24 25.21
CA GLU A 2 1.25 -16.13 25.65
C GLU A 2 1.21 -15.71 27.11
N TYR A 3 0.36 -14.73 27.44
CA TYR A 3 0.19 -14.26 28.80
C TYR A 3 -0.83 -15.14 29.54
N SER A 4 -0.45 -15.64 30.73
CA SER A 4 -1.34 -16.45 31.56
C SER A 4 -2.57 -15.66 32.00
N LYS A 5 -3.66 -16.36 32.33
CA LYS A 5 -4.90 -15.72 32.80
C LYS A 5 -4.66 -14.94 34.10
N GLU A 6 -3.83 -15.50 34.98
CA GLU A 6 -3.42 -14.90 36.26
C GLU A 6 -2.66 -13.60 36.05
N PHE A 7 -1.77 -13.54 35.05
CA PHE A 7 -1.03 -12.32 34.72
C PHE A 7 -1.94 -11.20 34.21
N LYS A 8 -2.90 -11.53 33.33
CA LYS A 8 -3.90 -10.55 32.85
C LYS A 8 -4.78 -10.04 33.99
N ALA A 9 -5.22 -10.92 34.90
CA ALA A 9 -5.99 -10.55 36.08
C ALA A 9 -5.20 -9.62 37.01
N ALA A 10 -3.92 -9.90 37.25
CA ALA A 10 -3.05 -9.05 38.05
C ALA A 10 -2.89 -7.65 37.44
N LEU A 11 -2.71 -7.54 36.13
CA LEU A 11 -2.68 -6.24 35.43
C LEU A 11 -4.00 -5.47 35.54
N SER A 12 -5.13 -6.16 35.43
CA SER A 12 -6.46 -5.55 35.59
C SER A 12 -6.71 -5.01 37.00
N ASN A 13 -6.05 -5.55 38.02
CA ASN A 13 -6.17 -5.11 39.41
C ASN A 13 -5.32 -3.87 39.75
N PHE A 14 -4.49 -3.37 38.83
CA PHE A 14 -3.76 -2.12 39.05
C PHE A 14 -4.72 -0.94 39.27
N SER A 15 -4.31 -0.01 40.13
CA SER A 15 -5.02 1.27 40.28
C SER A 15 -4.97 2.08 38.98
N ALA A 16 -5.89 3.03 38.82
CA ALA A 16 -5.92 3.90 37.63
C ALA A 16 -4.57 4.61 37.39
N VAL A 17 -3.98 5.16 38.45
CA VAL A 17 -2.68 5.87 38.37
C VAL A 17 -1.54 4.96 37.93
N GLU A 18 -1.51 3.70 38.39
CA GLU A 18 -0.49 2.73 37.99
C GLU A 18 -0.66 2.31 36.53
N LYS A 19 -1.91 2.14 36.08
CA LYS A 19 -2.24 1.86 34.68
C LYS A 19 -1.79 3.01 33.78
N ASP A 20 -2.10 4.26 34.13
CA ASP A 20 -1.70 5.43 33.33
C ASP A 20 -0.18 5.55 33.22
N ARG A 21 0.54 5.40 34.33
CA ARG A 21 2.01 5.39 34.34
C ARG A 21 2.60 4.24 33.50
N LEU A 22 1.95 3.08 33.49
CA LEU A 22 2.37 1.97 32.64
C LEU A 22 2.09 2.26 31.16
N ILE A 23 0.89 2.75 30.82
CA ILE A 23 0.48 3.12 29.46
C ILE A 23 1.45 4.15 28.90
N PHE A 24 1.73 5.25 29.59
CA PHE A 24 2.67 6.27 29.10
C PHE A 24 4.09 5.72 28.87
N ARG A 25 4.55 4.74 29.67
CA ARG A 25 5.83 4.07 29.42
C ARG A 25 5.78 3.15 28.20
N LEU A 26 4.66 2.47 27.95
CA LEU A 26 4.47 1.61 26.79
C LEU A 26 4.35 2.43 25.50
N LEU A 27 3.59 3.53 25.51
CA LEU A 27 3.46 4.42 24.35
C LEU A 27 4.78 5.06 23.93
N LYS A 28 5.68 5.37 24.88
CA LYS A 28 7.04 5.82 24.56
C LYS A 28 7.86 4.77 23.79
N LYS A 29 7.57 3.48 23.98
CA LYS A 29 8.25 2.38 23.28
C LYS A 29 7.61 2.06 21.94
N ASP A 30 6.28 2.13 21.87
CA ASP A 30 5.51 1.88 20.66
C ASP A 30 5.04 3.18 20.01
N LYS A 31 5.88 3.71 19.12
CA LYS A 31 5.59 4.95 18.39
C LYS A 31 4.35 4.84 17.51
N LEU A 32 4.08 3.67 16.92
CA LEU A 32 2.95 3.48 16.03
C LEU A 32 1.65 3.52 16.82
N LEU A 33 1.58 2.78 17.94
CA LEU A 33 0.44 2.82 18.84
C LEU A 33 0.21 4.24 19.40
N SER A 34 1.29 4.95 19.74
CA SER A 34 1.20 6.34 20.19
C SER A 34 0.59 7.25 19.12
N LYS A 35 1.01 7.14 17.86
CA LYS A 35 0.45 7.95 16.76
C LYS A 35 -1.00 7.59 16.49
N LYS A 36 -1.35 6.29 16.52
CA LYS A 36 -2.72 5.82 16.38
C LYS A 36 -3.64 6.38 17.44
N LEU A 37 -3.28 6.26 18.73
CA LEU A 37 -4.09 6.82 19.82
C LEU A 37 -4.16 8.35 19.76
N TYR A 38 -3.10 9.01 19.31
CA TYR A 38 -3.15 10.46 19.08
C TYR A 38 -4.20 10.81 18.02
N PHE A 39 -4.20 10.08 16.89
CA PHE A 39 -5.21 10.24 15.85
C PHE A 39 -6.63 9.98 16.38
N GLU A 40 -6.85 8.86 17.08
CA GLU A 40 -8.18 8.47 17.56
C GLU A 40 -8.73 9.37 18.69
N LEU A 41 -7.86 9.95 19.52
CA LEU A 41 -8.29 10.64 20.76
C LEU A 41 -8.13 12.15 20.75
N ILE A 42 -7.26 12.70 19.88
CA ILE A 42 -6.85 14.11 19.95
C ILE A 42 -7.00 14.82 18.61
N ASP A 43 -6.68 14.14 17.52
CA ASP A 43 -6.65 14.75 16.19
C ASP A 43 -8.05 15.23 15.77
N GLN A 44 -8.11 16.41 15.17
CA GLN A 44 -9.35 17.04 14.72
C GLN A 44 -9.65 16.70 13.25
N GLU A 45 -8.63 16.25 12.52
CA GLU A 45 -8.75 15.82 11.13
C GLU A 45 -9.36 14.44 11.05
N THR A 46 -10.25 14.26 10.08
CA THR A 46 -10.86 12.96 9.79
C THR A 46 -9.89 12.04 9.06
N THR A 47 -10.27 10.77 8.92
CA THR A 47 -9.52 9.81 8.09
C THR A 47 -9.39 10.29 6.65
N ASP A 48 -10.44 10.90 6.10
CA ASP A 48 -10.44 11.41 4.74
C ASP A 48 -9.52 12.63 4.59
N ASP A 49 -9.51 13.56 5.56
CA ASP A 49 -8.58 14.70 5.56
C ASP A 49 -7.12 14.23 5.55
N LYS A 50 -6.79 13.25 6.41
CA LYS A 50 -5.46 12.64 6.44
C LYS A 50 -5.14 11.90 5.13
N ARG A 51 -6.13 11.28 4.50
CA ARG A 51 -5.94 10.59 3.21
C ARG A 51 -5.63 11.61 2.12
N ASN A 52 -6.39 12.69 2.01
CA ASN A 52 -6.17 13.77 1.05
C ASN A 52 -4.75 14.37 1.20
N ALA A 53 -4.33 14.65 2.43
CA ALA A 53 -2.96 15.11 2.69
C ALA A 53 -1.90 14.07 2.31
N MET A 54 -2.18 12.79 2.49
CA MET A 54 -1.28 11.71 2.07
C MET A 54 -1.23 11.56 0.54
N GLU A 55 -2.34 11.77 -0.16
CA GLU A 55 -2.38 11.78 -1.63
C GLU A 55 -1.46 12.86 -2.20
N GLU A 56 -1.55 14.09 -1.70
CA GLU A 56 -0.66 15.19 -2.08
C GLU A 56 0.81 14.84 -1.82
N ASN A 57 1.11 14.34 -0.62
CA ASN A 57 2.47 13.93 -0.24
C ASN A 57 3.01 12.79 -1.12
N VAL A 58 2.18 11.81 -1.49
CA VAL A 58 2.57 10.73 -2.40
C VAL A 58 2.87 11.29 -3.79
N GLN A 59 1.99 12.15 -4.33
CA GLN A 59 2.18 12.77 -5.64
C GLN A 59 3.48 13.57 -5.70
N GLU A 60 3.71 14.46 -4.72
CA GLU A 60 4.91 15.30 -4.65
C GLU A 60 6.18 14.43 -4.54
N LYS A 61 6.19 13.44 -3.64
CA LYS A 61 7.37 12.58 -3.45
C LYS A 61 7.65 11.69 -4.65
N VAL A 62 6.63 11.18 -5.34
CA VAL A 62 6.82 10.41 -6.57
C VAL A 62 7.41 11.30 -7.66
N LEU A 63 6.85 12.50 -7.86
CA LEU A 63 7.39 13.46 -8.82
C LEU A 63 8.87 13.76 -8.57
N MET A 64 9.24 14.03 -7.31
CA MET A 64 10.65 14.23 -6.93
C MET A 64 11.50 12.98 -7.15
N ALA A 65 10.96 11.79 -6.85
CA ALA A 65 11.66 10.52 -7.03
C ALA A 65 11.95 10.22 -8.50
N CYS A 66 11.04 10.58 -9.41
CA CYS A 66 11.16 10.31 -10.84
C CYS A 66 12.39 10.99 -11.49
N ASN A 67 12.91 12.06 -10.89
CA ASN A 67 14.20 12.65 -11.27
C ASN A 67 15.39 11.67 -11.15
N TYR A 68 15.21 10.56 -10.44
CA TYR A 68 16.24 9.56 -10.20
C TYR A 68 15.99 8.24 -10.94
N ILE A 69 15.06 8.16 -11.91
CA ILE A 69 14.74 6.93 -12.67
C ILE A 69 16.01 6.26 -13.25
N GLY A 70 16.98 7.03 -13.72
CA GLY A 70 18.25 6.52 -14.24
C GLY A 70 19.12 5.79 -13.19
N ASN A 71 18.87 6.00 -11.90
CA ASN A 71 19.50 5.28 -10.80
C ASN A 71 18.51 4.31 -10.15
N GLN A 72 18.33 3.14 -10.78
CA GLN A 72 17.36 2.10 -10.36
C GLN A 72 17.38 1.81 -8.85
N LYS A 73 18.57 1.57 -8.27
CA LYS A 73 18.69 1.17 -6.86
C LYS A 73 18.20 2.27 -5.93
N TYR A 74 18.56 3.51 -6.24
CA TYR A 74 18.16 4.67 -5.46
C TYR A 74 16.66 4.96 -5.64
N PHE A 75 16.18 4.97 -6.88
CA PHE A 75 14.77 5.20 -7.21
C PHE A 75 13.85 4.19 -6.51
N LEU A 76 14.12 2.89 -6.66
CA LEU A 76 13.36 1.84 -5.99
C LEU A 76 13.41 1.96 -4.46
N GLY A 77 14.55 2.42 -3.92
CA GLY A 77 14.70 2.73 -2.50
C GLY A 77 13.75 3.83 -2.03
N ILE A 78 13.61 4.90 -2.81
CA ILE A 78 12.68 6.00 -2.52
C ILE A 78 11.22 5.51 -2.62
N ILE A 79 10.86 4.81 -3.69
CA ILE A 79 9.50 4.28 -3.87
C ILE A 79 9.08 3.37 -2.70
N ARG A 80 10.01 2.55 -2.19
CA ARG A 80 9.75 1.72 -1.00
C ARG A 80 9.57 2.53 0.28
N LYS A 81 10.27 3.65 0.42
CA LYS A 81 10.08 4.59 1.55
C LYS A 81 8.69 5.23 1.48
N ILE A 82 8.28 5.74 0.32
CA ILE A 82 6.94 6.30 0.10
C ILE A 82 5.87 5.24 0.45
N SER A 83 6.04 4.01 -0.03
CA SER A 83 5.12 2.92 0.33
C SER A 83 5.10 2.58 1.82
N ALA A 84 6.21 2.75 2.54
CA ALA A 84 6.26 2.53 3.98
C ALA A 84 5.50 3.63 4.73
N GLU A 85 5.55 4.87 4.25
CA GLU A 85 4.74 5.98 4.78
C GLU A 85 3.25 5.74 4.58
N ILE A 86 2.81 5.27 3.40
CA ILE A 86 1.41 4.86 3.17
C ILE A 86 1.00 3.77 4.17
N THR A 87 1.87 2.77 4.38
CA THR A 87 1.60 1.69 5.34
C THR A 87 1.49 2.20 6.77
N GLU A 88 2.33 3.17 7.16
CA GLU A 88 2.26 3.81 8.46
C GLU A 88 0.96 4.60 8.62
N HIS A 89 0.58 5.38 7.62
CA HIS A 89 -0.69 6.12 7.59
C HIS A 89 -1.87 5.17 7.81
N VAL A 90 -2.02 4.12 7.00
CA VAL A 90 -3.11 3.13 7.12
C VAL A 90 -3.15 2.50 8.51
N LYS A 91 -1.99 2.22 9.12
CA LYS A 91 -1.93 1.65 10.47
C LYS A 91 -2.37 2.64 11.55
N ILE A 92 -2.14 3.93 11.34
CA ILE A 92 -2.54 5.01 12.26
C ILE A 92 -4.03 5.31 12.11
N THR A 93 -4.51 5.49 10.88
CA THR A 93 -5.89 5.91 10.58
C THR A 93 -6.88 4.76 10.47
N THR A 94 -6.39 3.53 10.33
CA THR A 94 -7.19 2.34 10.01
C THR A 94 -7.96 2.44 8.70
N ASP A 95 -7.51 3.32 7.79
CA ASP A 95 -8.13 3.54 6.49
C ASP A 95 -7.94 2.36 5.54
N LYS A 96 -8.96 1.50 5.44
CA LYS A 96 -8.94 0.35 4.52
C LYS A 96 -9.03 0.78 3.07
N PHE A 97 -9.84 1.81 2.77
CA PHE A 97 -9.97 2.37 1.44
C PHE A 97 -8.63 2.98 1.00
N GLY A 98 -8.02 3.79 1.88
CA GLY A 98 -6.70 4.38 1.70
C GLY A 98 -5.58 3.37 1.45
N ASP A 99 -5.60 2.17 2.05
CA ASP A 99 -4.60 1.11 1.73
C ASP A 99 -4.71 0.66 0.26
N VAL A 100 -5.88 0.78 -0.37
CA VAL A 100 -6.06 0.49 -1.79
C VAL A 100 -5.74 1.73 -2.61
N SER A 101 -6.48 2.82 -2.41
CA SER A 101 -6.43 4.03 -3.25
C SER A 101 -5.04 4.65 -3.30
N LEU A 102 -4.36 4.83 -2.15
CA LEU A 102 -3.01 5.42 -2.10
C LEU A 102 -1.95 4.54 -2.76
N ASN A 103 -2.10 3.21 -2.67
CA ASN A 103 -1.16 2.30 -3.33
C ASN A 103 -1.40 2.23 -4.84
N LEU A 104 -2.66 2.30 -5.30
CA LEU A 104 -2.97 2.46 -6.72
C LEU A 104 -2.42 3.78 -7.25
N LEU A 105 -2.65 4.89 -6.55
CA LEU A 105 -2.10 6.22 -6.86
C LEU A 105 -0.56 6.18 -6.97
N LEU A 106 0.12 5.53 -6.03
CA LEU A 106 1.58 5.37 -6.08
C LEU A 106 2.03 4.66 -7.36
N ILE A 107 1.35 3.58 -7.76
CA ILE A 107 1.70 2.84 -9.00
C ILE A 107 1.41 3.73 -10.21
N ASP A 108 0.23 4.35 -10.25
CA ASP A 108 -0.23 5.19 -11.34
C ASP A 108 0.73 6.34 -11.61
N LYS A 109 1.09 7.10 -10.57
CA LYS A 109 2.03 8.22 -10.65
C LYS A 109 3.43 7.83 -11.09
N ILE A 110 3.87 6.61 -10.82
CA ILE A 110 5.16 6.12 -11.35
C ILE A 110 5.04 5.82 -12.84
N LEU A 111 3.93 5.20 -13.26
CA LEU A 111 3.71 4.80 -14.65
C LEU A 111 3.37 5.97 -15.58
N GLU A 112 2.92 7.12 -15.05
CA GLU A 112 2.82 8.38 -15.81
C GLU A 112 4.16 8.77 -16.48
N HIS A 113 5.30 8.41 -15.88
CA HIS A 113 6.64 8.59 -16.44
C HIS A 113 7.09 7.44 -17.36
N SER A 114 6.14 6.86 -18.10
CA SER A 114 6.38 5.70 -18.99
C SER A 114 7.44 5.98 -20.06
N GLU A 115 7.55 7.21 -20.55
CA GLU A 115 8.58 7.60 -21.53
C GLU A 115 9.99 7.49 -20.94
N GLU A 116 10.23 8.01 -19.75
CA GLU A 116 11.54 7.94 -19.09
C GLU A 116 11.90 6.50 -18.68
N LEU A 117 10.89 5.76 -18.22
CA LEU A 117 11.03 4.35 -17.83
C LEU A 117 11.34 3.46 -19.04
N SER A 118 10.69 3.67 -20.18
CA SER A 118 10.89 2.88 -21.40
C SER A 118 12.26 3.13 -22.06
N ARG A 119 12.87 4.30 -21.83
CA ARG A 119 14.27 4.59 -22.24
C ARG A 119 15.30 3.83 -21.42
N GLN A 120 14.93 3.32 -20.24
CA GLN A 120 15.84 2.49 -19.45
C GLN A 120 15.98 1.10 -20.05
N ARG A 121 17.15 0.48 -19.82
CA ARG A 121 17.29 -0.95 -20.09
C ARG A 121 16.33 -1.75 -19.21
N PHE A 122 15.78 -2.83 -19.75
CA PHE A 122 14.80 -3.64 -19.05
C PHE A 122 15.28 -4.19 -17.69
N ASP A 123 16.55 -4.61 -17.58
CA ASP A 123 17.15 -5.06 -16.32
C ASP A 123 17.15 -3.96 -15.23
N ASN A 124 17.26 -2.70 -15.64
CA ASN A 124 17.19 -1.54 -14.75
C ASN A 124 15.77 -1.20 -14.30
N VAL A 125 14.71 -1.69 -14.95
CA VAL A 125 13.31 -1.46 -14.51
C VAL A 125 12.64 -2.72 -13.99
N TYR A 126 13.18 -3.90 -14.28
CA TYR A 126 12.61 -5.19 -13.92
C TYR A 126 12.23 -5.30 -12.44
N LYS A 127 13.16 -4.96 -11.52
CA LYS A 127 12.91 -5.04 -10.07
C LYS A 127 11.85 -4.05 -9.58
N LEU A 128 11.78 -2.87 -10.21
CA LEU A 128 10.75 -1.90 -9.93
C LEU A 128 9.40 -2.45 -10.40
N TYR A 129 9.31 -2.89 -11.65
CA TYR A 129 8.07 -3.38 -12.22
C TYR A 129 7.54 -4.60 -11.48
N LEU A 130 8.39 -5.55 -11.13
CA LEU A 130 8.00 -6.70 -10.30
C LEU A 130 7.48 -6.28 -8.93
N TYR A 131 8.07 -5.25 -8.32
CA TYR A 131 7.59 -4.67 -7.06
C TYR A 131 6.21 -4.03 -7.23
N LEU A 132 5.98 -3.27 -8.31
CA LEU A 132 4.70 -2.66 -8.62
C LEU A 132 3.62 -3.70 -8.93
N ILE A 133 3.94 -4.76 -9.71
CA ILE A 133 3.01 -5.86 -10.00
C ILE A 133 2.58 -6.57 -8.71
N ASN A 134 3.53 -6.90 -7.83
CA ASN A 134 3.21 -7.50 -6.52
C ASN A 134 2.29 -6.59 -5.69
N LYS A 135 2.49 -5.28 -5.77
CA LYS A 135 1.65 -4.29 -5.08
C LYS A 135 0.27 -4.20 -5.72
N LEU A 136 0.17 -4.23 -7.05
CA LEU A 136 -1.09 -4.24 -7.78
C LEU A 136 -1.94 -5.45 -7.38
N PHE A 137 -1.35 -6.66 -7.37
CA PHE A 137 -2.01 -7.86 -6.87
C PHE A 137 -2.52 -7.71 -5.42
N LYS A 138 -1.73 -7.11 -4.52
CA LYS A 138 -2.17 -6.81 -3.15
C LYS A 138 -3.38 -5.87 -3.17
N CYS A 139 -3.34 -4.81 -3.97
CA CYS A 139 -4.42 -3.83 -4.07
C CYS A 139 -5.72 -4.48 -4.55
N LEU A 140 -5.67 -5.33 -5.58
CA LEU A 140 -6.85 -6.03 -6.08
C LEU A 140 -7.48 -6.96 -5.03
N VAL A 141 -6.65 -7.71 -4.29
CA VAL A 141 -7.14 -8.56 -3.17
C VAL A 141 -7.81 -7.73 -2.07
N LEU A 142 -7.30 -6.54 -1.80
CA LEU A 142 -7.88 -5.64 -0.80
C LEU A 142 -9.13 -4.94 -1.31
N ALA A 143 -9.14 -4.50 -2.58
CA ALA A 143 -10.27 -3.87 -3.25
C ALA A 143 -11.51 -4.79 -3.20
N LYS A 144 -11.33 -6.08 -3.51
CA LYS A 144 -12.42 -7.07 -3.44
C LYS A 144 -13.00 -7.27 -2.02
N LYS A 145 -12.26 -6.87 -0.98
CA LYS A 145 -12.69 -6.95 0.43
C LYS A 145 -13.27 -5.64 0.96
N LEU A 146 -13.20 -4.56 0.17
CA LEU A 146 -13.90 -3.32 0.48
C LEU A 146 -15.39 -3.52 0.31
N ASP A 147 -16.15 -2.63 0.94
CA ASP A 147 -17.57 -2.50 0.66
C ASP A 147 -17.79 -2.17 -0.83
N GLU A 148 -18.86 -2.69 -1.42
CA GLU A 148 -19.19 -2.50 -2.85
C GLU A 148 -19.43 -1.02 -3.17
N ASP A 149 -19.89 -0.23 -2.20
CA ASP A 149 -20.07 1.22 -2.33
C ASP A 149 -18.77 1.94 -2.73
N TYR A 150 -17.60 1.40 -2.36
CA TYR A 150 -16.30 1.97 -2.71
C TYR A 150 -15.80 1.54 -4.09
N TRP A 151 -16.42 0.54 -4.74
CA TRP A 151 -15.89 -0.01 -6.00
C TRP A 151 -15.91 1.00 -7.13
N MET A 152 -16.90 1.90 -7.16
CA MET A 152 -16.98 2.96 -8.16
C MET A 152 -15.72 3.85 -8.14
N GLU A 153 -15.33 4.34 -6.95
CA GLU A 153 -14.14 5.18 -6.79
C GLU A 153 -12.84 4.42 -7.10
N ILE A 154 -12.76 3.15 -6.71
CA ILE A 154 -11.59 2.32 -7.02
C ILE A 154 -11.50 2.02 -8.52
N ASP A 155 -12.62 1.78 -9.20
CA ASP A 155 -12.66 1.51 -10.63
C ASP A 155 -12.21 2.71 -11.46
N GLU A 156 -12.48 3.94 -11.02
CA GLU A 156 -11.91 5.15 -11.64
C GLU A 156 -10.37 5.16 -11.58
N LEU A 157 -9.80 4.78 -10.42
CA LEU A 157 -8.35 4.64 -10.25
C LEU A 157 -7.77 3.50 -11.09
N LEU A 158 -8.46 2.36 -11.15
CA LEU A 158 -8.03 1.20 -11.94
C LEU A 158 -8.07 1.50 -13.43
N GLU A 159 -9.05 2.26 -13.92
CA GLU A 159 -9.15 2.67 -15.32
C GLU A 159 -8.05 3.68 -15.70
N SER A 160 -7.71 4.62 -14.82
CA SER A 160 -6.53 5.48 -15.01
C SER A 160 -5.26 4.64 -15.11
N LEU A 161 -5.07 3.74 -14.15
CA LEU A 161 -3.91 2.85 -14.08
C LEU A 161 -3.81 1.95 -15.31
N LYS A 162 -4.92 1.41 -15.79
CA LYS A 162 -4.99 0.58 -16.99
C LYS A 162 -4.42 1.30 -18.22
N LYS A 163 -4.77 2.58 -18.42
CA LYS A 163 -4.24 3.40 -19.52
C LYS A 163 -2.72 3.58 -19.41
N ASN A 164 -2.22 3.86 -18.20
CA ASN A 164 -0.79 4.02 -17.96
C ASN A 164 -0.01 2.70 -18.11
N ILE A 165 -0.61 1.56 -17.76
CA ILE A 165 -0.02 0.24 -18.00
C ILE A 165 0.16 -0.01 -19.51
N PHE A 166 -0.87 0.21 -20.32
CA PHE A 166 -0.80 -0.02 -21.76
C PHE A 166 0.13 0.95 -22.51
N THR A 167 0.43 2.11 -21.91
CA THR A 167 1.46 3.02 -22.45
C THR A 167 2.88 2.48 -22.23
N ASN A 168 3.07 1.59 -21.25
CA ASN A 168 4.37 1.02 -20.89
C ASN A 168 4.49 -0.46 -21.31
N HIS A 169 4.90 -0.68 -22.55
CA HIS A 169 5.01 -2.03 -23.16
C HIS A 169 5.80 -3.05 -22.33
N TYR A 170 6.89 -2.61 -21.69
CA TYR A 170 7.70 -3.51 -20.84
C TYR A 170 6.97 -3.90 -19.56
N PHE A 171 6.23 -2.97 -18.97
CA PHE A 171 5.41 -3.26 -17.79
C PHE A 171 4.24 -4.18 -18.14
N GLU A 172 3.51 -3.86 -19.22
CA GLU A 172 2.40 -4.68 -19.73
C GLU A 172 2.84 -6.12 -19.99
N LYS A 173 3.92 -6.32 -20.77
CA LYS A 173 4.48 -7.64 -21.04
C LYS A 173 4.89 -8.37 -19.76
N LEU A 174 5.46 -7.66 -18.80
CA LEU A 174 5.85 -8.29 -17.54
C LEU A 174 4.63 -8.69 -16.69
N CYS A 175 3.53 -7.93 -16.75
CA CYS A 175 2.26 -8.33 -16.14
C CYS A 175 1.76 -9.65 -16.73
N VAL A 176 1.69 -9.75 -18.06
CA VAL A 176 1.28 -10.98 -18.76
C VAL A 176 2.20 -12.15 -18.40
N ASN A 177 3.52 -11.93 -18.41
CA ASN A 177 4.50 -12.95 -18.02
C ASN A 177 4.38 -13.39 -16.56
N ASN A 178 3.73 -12.61 -15.70
CA ASN A 178 3.44 -12.96 -14.30
C ASN A 178 1.97 -13.36 -14.10
N SER A 179 1.29 -13.80 -15.17
CA SER A 179 -0.10 -14.28 -15.15
C SER A 179 -1.11 -13.26 -14.61
N PHE A 180 -0.85 -11.97 -14.84
CA PHE A 180 -1.80 -10.92 -14.52
C PHE A 180 -2.88 -10.84 -15.62
N ASP A 181 -4.15 -10.88 -15.23
CA ASP A 181 -5.28 -10.64 -16.13
C ASP A 181 -5.75 -9.20 -16.01
N PHE A 182 -5.70 -8.45 -17.12
CA PHE A 182 -6.11 -7.05 -17.17
C PHE A 182 -7.62 -6.85 -16.98
N ASN A 183 -8.43 -7.90 -17.12
CA ASN A 183 -9.85 -7.83 -16.78
C ASN A 183 -10.05 -7.57 -15.28
N TRP A 184 -9.09 -7.94 -14.42
CA TRP A 184 -9.15 -7.65 -12.98
C TRP A 184 -8.98 -6.16 -12.64
N LEU A 185 -8.66 -5.29 -13.61
CA LEU A 185 -8.67 -3.84 -13.43
C LEU A 185 -10.10 -3.26 -13.47
N GLN A 186 -11.04 -3.98 -12.87
CA GLN A 186 -12.42 -3.62 -12.60
C GLN A 186 -12.89 -4.50 -11.44
N CYS A 187 -13.41 -3.92 -10.36
CA CYS A 187 -13.65 -4.59 -9.09
C CYS A 187 -14.61 -5.77 -9.22
N GLU A 188 -15.64 -5.64 -10.06
CA GLU A 188 -16.60 -6.71 -10.36
C GLU A 188 -15.94 -7.97 -10.94
N ASN A 189 -14.88 -7.79 -11.72
CA ASN A 189 -14.15 -8.87 -12.39
C ASN A 189 -13.05 -9.49 -11.51
N ILE A 190 -12.78 -8.93 -10.32
CA ILE A 190 -11.79 -9.48 -9.40
C ILE A 190 -12.31 -10.81 -8.81
N PRO A 191 -11.59 -11.93 -8.96
CA PRO A 191 -12.01 -13.22 -8.41
C PRO A 191 -12.10 -13.19 -6.88
N ASP A 192 -13.13 -13.82 -6.31
CA ASP A 192 -13.35 -13.89 -4.85
C ASP A 192 -12.18 -14.52 -4.09
N HIS A 193 -11.47 -15.45 -4.73
CA HIS A 193 -10.31 -16.14 -4.18
C HIS A 193 -9.01 -15.77 -4.88
N LEU A 194 -8.86 -14.51 -5.31
CA LEU A 194 -7.64 -14.02 -5.94
C LEU A 194 -6.39 -14.28 -5.09
N ASP A 195 -6.49 -14.32 -3.76
CA ASP A 195 -5.36 -14.65 -2.89
C ASP A 195 -4.84 -16.09 -3.09
N LEU A 196 -5.72 -17.05 -3.43
CA LEU A 196 -5.35 -18.42 -3.78
C LEU A 196 -4.68 -18.47 -5.16
N VAL A 197 -5.24 -17.75 -6.13
CA VAL A 197 -4.64 -17.61 -7.47
C VAL A 197 -3.22 -17.04 -7.37
N ILE A 198 -3.00 -16.00 -6.57
CA ILE A 198 -1.66 -15.41 -6.35
C ILE A 198 -0.70 -16.40 -5.68
N LYS A 199 -1.18 -17.21 -4.72
CA LYS A 199 -0.35 -18.24 -4.08
C LYS A 199 0.10 -19.29 -5.11
N GLU A 200 -0.79 -19.70 -6.00
CA GLU A 200 -0.46 -20.62 -7.09
C GLU A 200 0.56 -20.02 -8.06
N ILE A 201 0.35 -18.79 -8.53
CA ILE A 201 1.29 -18.05 -9.38
C ILE A 201 2.69 -18.02 -8.75
N LYS A 202 2.79 -17.72 -7.45
CA LYS A 202 4.08 -17.72 -6.71
C LYS A 202 4.71 -19.09 -6.56
N SER A 203 3.90 -20.15 -6.48
CA SER A 203 4.38 -21.53 -6.41
C SER A 203 5.05 -21.97 -7.71
N GLN A 204 4.57 -21.44 -8.85
CA GLN A 204 5.12 -21.69 -10.19
C GLN A 204 6.40 -20.87 -10.48
N GLY A 205 6.83 -20.01 -9.56
CA GLY A 205 8.07 -19.24 -9.68
C GLY A 205 7.90 -17.80 -10.17
N PHE A 206 6.67 -17.38 -10.49
CA PHE A 206 6.36 -15.98 -10.83
C PHE A 206 6.35 -15.08 -9.59
N LEU A 207 6.37 -13.76 -9.81
CA LEU A 207 6.36 -12.73 -8.76
C LEU A 207 7.56 -12.77 -7.78
N ARG A 208 8.66 -13.45 -8.16
CA ARG A 208 9.91 -13.60 -7.37
C ARG A 208 11.02 -12.65 -7.79
#